data_AF-A0A9P1C9J4-F1
#
_entry.id   AF-A0A9P1C9J4-F1
#
_cell.length_a   1.000
_cell.length_b   1.000
_cell.length_c   1.000
_cell.angle_alpha   90.00
_cell.angle_beta   90.00
_cell.angle_gamma   90.00
#
_symmetry.space_group_name_H-M   'P 1'
#
loop_
_entity.id
_entity.type
_entity.pdbx_description
1 polymer ?
#
loop_
_entity_poly.entity_id
_entity_poly.type
_entity_poly.pdbx_seq_one_letter_code
_entity_poly.pdbx_strand_id
1 'polypeptide(L)'
;MADEKFRRPKWCTAPRSPERHKQLVRAVGGEAERSWEILEKSVYTVGRHESADFQLQGELVSRIHAAVLQDVEGQRYLVDLKSTHGTFLESKRLKPNEPAKWPEGQLASFGFGPKAVFLVLGAVGSAGAVGEPSEPSEPAEKRPRTEHSEVDPMAALYGDLPEASIIAAPKVVETKMQPLPTPTKDPTRVIFLDIDGVLRPLHSRQDAFQNTRTIEINGARVPLLGSSEAKAGVDFWPSAMRALRFIVQKTEARIVLSSDWRKQDVLVEGIGSAFEEHGIPKLYSSTPDLDQATPGVIKALHSSFREKRCKEIRKWLKQNPKITHFCAIDDVDLSMPDKAALKSGLRDTDIFLDPDKEFVKTNPIVGLTMEISKLVICYLNGTEPSEEILTAVFGEPTGTITKLT
;
A
#
# COMPACT_ATOMS: atom_id res chain seq x y z
N MET A 1 20.69 -1.74 25.67
CA MET A 1 21.17 -2.52 24.52
C MET A 1 21.75 -1.54 23.51
N ALA A 2 22.99 -1.75 23.08
CA ALA A 2 23.71 -0.80 22.23
C ALA A 2 22.91 -0.52 20.95
N ASP A 3 22.75 0.76 20.61
CA ASP A 3 22.12 1.17 19.36
C ASP A 3 22.99 0.70 18.20
N GLU A 4 22.61 -0.42 17.61
CA GLU A 4 23.35 -1.07 16.54
C GLU A 4 23.29 -0.16 15.30
N LYS A 5 24.28 0.73 15.20
CA LYS A 5 24.48 1.60 14.04
C LYS A 5 24.71 0.72 12.82
N PHE A 6 23.98 1.00 11.74
CA PHE A 6 24.14 0.32 10.46
C PHE A 6 25.62 0.29 10.04
N ARG A 7 26.15 -0.91 9.78
CA ARG A 7 27.48 -1.09 9.20
C ARG A 7 27.33 -1.49 7.76
N ARG A 8 27.90 -0.70 6.85
CA ARG A 8 27.88 -1.01 5.42
C ARG A 8 28.46 -2.43 5.18
N PRO A 9 27.80 -3.27 4.36
CA PRO A 9 28.34 -4.58 3.99
C PRO A 9 29.69 -4.47 3.29
N LYS A 10 30.55 -5.49 3.44
CA LYS A 10 31.87 -5.51 2.79
C LYS A 10 31.81 -5.51 1.25
N TRP A 11 30.74 -6.03 0.68
CA TRP A 11 30.52 -6.05 -0.77
C TRP A 11 30.06 -4.71 -1.33
N CYS A 12 29.63 -3.78 -0.47
CA CYS A 12 29.14 -2.48 -0.90
C CYS A 12 30.32 -1.60 -1.34
N THR A 13 30.37 -1.29 -2.63
CA THR A 13 31.46 -0.55 -3.26
C THR A 13 30.93 0.27 -4.43
N ALA A 14 31.71 1.25 -4.88
CA ALA A 14 31.45 1.91 -6.15
C ALA A 14 31.50 0.87 -7.29
N PRO A 15 30.60 0.93 -8.28
CA PRO A 15 30.59 0.00 -9.40
C PRO A 15 31.88 0.12 -10.22
N ARG A 16 32.33 -1.00 -10.81
CA ARG A 16 33.58 -1.04 -11.60
C ARG A 16 33.56 -0.14 -12.84
N SER A 17 32.37 0.13 -13.36
CA SER A 17 32.16 1.01 -14.52
C SER A 17 30.91 1.87 -14.29
N PRO A 18 31.00 2.95 -13.48
CA PRO A 18 29.84 3.74 -13.06
C PRO A 18 28.96 4.19 -14.23
N GLU A 19 29.58 4.66 -15.32
CA GLU A 19 28.88 5.13 -16.52
C GLU A 19 28.01 4.05 -17.18
N ARG A 20 28.41 2.77 -17.12
CA ARG A 20 27.61 1.66 -17.68
C ARG A 20 26.39 1.32 -16.83
N HIS A 21 26.40 1.73 -15.56
CA HIS A 21 25.35 1.43 -14.59
C HIS A 21 24.63 2.71 -14.14
N LYS A 22 24.79 3.81 -14.88
CA LYS A 22 24.11 5.07 -14.59
C LYS A 22 22.60 4.84 -14.61
N GLN A 23 21.93 5.26 -13.53
CA GLN A 23 20.48 5.17 -13.39
C GLN A 23 19.93 6.44 -12.75
N LEU A 24 18.66 6.73 -13.02
CA LEU A 24 17.90 7.79 -12.36
C LEU A 24 17.03 7.19 -11.25
N VAL A 25 17.04 7.85 -10.11
CA VAL A 25 16.04 7.68 -9.07
C VAL A 25 15.02 8.79 -9.26
N ARG A 26 13.74 8.44 -9.42
CA ARG A 26 12.67 9.43 -9.61
C ARG A 26 11.67 9.34 -8.47
N ALA A 27 11.26 10.50 -7.95
CA ALA A 27 10.12 10.57 -7.04
C ALA A 27 8.82 10.42 -7.82
N VAL A 28 7.88 9.62 -7.29
CA VAL A 28 6.59 9.32 -7.92
C VAL A 28 5.46 9.82 -7.03
N GLY A 29 4.50 10.57 -7.59
CA GLY A 29 3.23 10.89 -6.93
C GLY A 29 3.22 12.11 -5.99
N GLY A 30 3.88 13.22 -6.33
CA GLY A 30 3.81 14.48 -5.58
C GLY A 30 3.93 15.74 -6.46
N GLU A 31 3.73 16.94 -5.88
CA GLU A 31 3.64 18.24 -6.56
C GLU A 31 4.91 18.70 -7.32
N ALA A 32 6.04 17.97 -7.21
CA ALA A 32 7.24 18.24 -7.99
C ALA A 32 7.95 16.94 -8.38
N GLU A 33 8.12 16.71 -9.68
CA GLU A 33 8.91 15.61 -10.21
C GLU A 33 10.40 15.86 -9.90
N ARG A 34 10.93 15.17 -8.90
CA ARG A 34 12.36 15.21 -8.55
C ARG A 34 13.06 13.97 -9.05
N SER A 35 14.27 14.14 -9.56
CA SER A 35 15.12 13.03 -9.97
C SER A 35 16.57 13.24 -9.54
N TRP A 36 17.25 12.13 -9.28
CA TRP A 36 18.65 12.09 -8.85
C TRP A 36 19.40 11.02 -9.65
N GLU A 37 20.68 11.26 -9.91
CA GLU A 37 21.54 10.27 -10.57
C GLU A 37 22.25 9.38 -9.55
N ILE A 38 22.20 8.07 -9.78
CA ILE A 38 23.09 7.10 -9.12
C ILE A 38 24.22 6.76 -10.09
N LEU A 39 25.46 7.03 -9.66
CA LEU A 39 26.66 6.85 -10.46
C LEU A 39 27.83 6.32 -9.61
N GLU A 40 28.63 7.19 -9.00
CA GLU A 40 29.94 6.83 -8.44
C GLU A 40 29.93 6.43 -6.96
N LYS A 41 28.97 6.88 -6.15
CA LYS A 41 29.02 6.64 -4.70
C LYS A 41 28.62 5.21 -4.36
N SER A 42 29.40 4.52 -3.55
CA SER A 42 28.99 3.20 -3.01
C SER A 42 27.67 3.24 -2.22
N VAL A 43 27.37 4.37 -1.58
CA VAL A 43 26.18 4.57 -0.74
C VAL A 43 25.58 5.94 -1.04
N TYR A 44 24.26 5.97 -1.20
CA TYR A 44 23.44 7.18 -1.24
C TYR A 44 22.42 7.14 -0.10
N THR A 45 22.26 8.24 0.61
CA THR A 45 21.31 8.37 1.72
C THR A 45 19.98 8.94 1.24
N VAL A 46 18.88 8.44 1.81
CA VAL A 46 17.51 8.88 1.50
C VAL A 46 16.89 9.41 2.78
N GLY A 47 16.29 10.60 2.73
CA GLY A 47 15.66 11.18 3.91
C GLY A 47 15.13 12.59 3.70
N ARG A 48 14.48 13.14 4.73
CA ARG A 48 13.91 14.49 4.65
C ARG A 48 14.89 15.63 4.95
N HIS A 49 16.02 15.30 5.56
CA HIS A 49 17.02 16.32 5.92
C HIS A 49 17.81 16.73 4.68
N GLU A 50 18.26 17.99 4.61
CA GLU A 50 19.04 18.53 3.49
C GLU A 50 20.39 17.83 3.26
N SER A 51 20.90 17.15 4.30
CA SER A 51 22.14 16.37 4.22
C SER A 51 21.96 15.01 3.55
N ALA A 52 20.73 14.61 3.17
CA ALA A 52 20.48 13.36 2.45
C ALA A 52 20.74 13.52 0.95
N ASP A 53 21.36 12.52 0.32
CA ASP A 53 21.63 12.54 -1.12
C ASP A 53 20.33 12.62 -1.95
N PHE A 54 19.33 11.83 -1.55
CA PHE A 54 17.97 11.89 -2.10
C PHE A 54 17.06 12.55 -1.08
N GLN A 55 16.99 13.88 -1.16
CA GLN A 55 16.16 14.67 -0.26
C GLN A 55 14.68 14.57 -0.65
N LEU A 56 13.93 13.85 0.18
CA LEU A 56 12.49 13.66 0.04
C LEU A 56 11.71 14.65 0.90
N GLN A 57 10.54 15.07 0.44
CA GLN A 57 9.59 15.83 1.24
C GLN A 57 8.46 14.91 1.68
N GLY A 58 8.19 14.85 2.99
CA GLY A 58 7.10 14.03 3.53
C GLY A 58 7.20 13.88 5.04
N GLU A 59 6.06 13.98 5.71
CA GLU A 59 5.97 13.88 7.18
C GLU A 59 6.42 12.51 7.71
N LEU A 60 6.16 11.45 6.93
CA LEU A 60 6.52 10.08 7.26
C LEU A 60 7.98 9.73 6.95
N VAL A 61 8.70 10.62 6.27
CA VAL A 61 10.10 10.41 5.94
C VAL A 61 10.98 10.84 7.11
N SER A 62 11.83 9.94 7.62
CA SER A 62 12.81 10.26 8.67
C SER A 62 13.94 11.14 8.11
N ARG A 63 14.65 11.86 8.99
CA ARG A 63 15.77 12.76 8.60
C ARG A 63 16.79 12.05 7.72
N ILE A 64 17.23 10.88 8.17
CA ILE A 64 17.95 9.87 7.39
C ILE A 64 17.09 8.60 7.53
N HIS A 65 16.40 8.21 6.47
CA HIS A 65 15.38 7.16 6.46
C HIS A 65 15.94 5.83 5.99
N ALA A 66 16.64 5.85 4.85
CA ALA A 66 17.14 4.66 4.20
C ALA A 66 18.47 4.96 3.49
N ALA A 67 19.11 3.93 2.97
CA ALA A 67 20.23 4.09 2.06
C ALA A 67 20.09 3.18 0.84
N VAL A 68 20.60 3.65 -0.29
CA VAL A 68 20.80 2.88 -1.51
C VAL A 68 22.27 2.49 -1.60
N LEU A 69 22.52 1.20 -1.67
CA LEU A 69 23.85 0.61 -1.77
C LEU A 69 24.10 0.15 -3.20
N GLN A 70 25.34 0.28 -3.65
CA GLN A 70 25.83 -0.32 -4.90
C GLN A 70 26.78 -1.48 -4.59
N ASP A 71 26.78 -2.49 -5.46
CA ASP A 71 27.85 -3.48 -5.55
C ASP A 71 28.77 -3.21 -6.76
N VAL A 72 29.79 -4.05 -6.93
CA VAL A 72 30.81 -3.91 -7.98
C VAL A 72 30.23 -4.05 -9.40
N GLU A 73 29.13 -4.79 -9.54
CA GLU A 73 28.43 -5.06 -10.80
C GLU A 73 27.32 -4.04 -11.09
N GLY A 74 27.16 -3.03 -10.22
CA GLY A 74 26.20 -1.96 -10.41
C GLY A 74 24.75 -2.35 -10.11
N GLN A 75 24.50 -3.43 -9.36
CA GLN A 75 23.17 -3.67 -8.81
C GLN A 75 22.90 -2.74 -7.63
N ARG A 76 21.62 -2.47 -7.40
CA ARG A 76 21.13 -1.58 -6.35
C ARG A 76 20.48 -2.40 -5.24
N TYR A 77 20.72 -1.97 -4.01
CA TYR A 77 20.08 -2.52 -2.84
C TYR A 77 19.54 -1.38 -1.99
N LEU A 78 18.34 -1.53 -1.48
CA LEU A 78 17.73 -0.60 -0.54
C LEU A 78 17.84 -1.17 0.87
N VAL A 79 18.21 -0.32 1.83
CA VAL A 79 18.27 -0.68 3.25
C VAL A 79 17.55 0.35 4.10
N ASP A 80 16.65 -0.11 4.96
CA ASP A 80 16.00 0.74 5.96
C ASP A 80 16.98 1.05 7.10
N LEU A 81 17.20 2.32 7.41
CA LEU A 81 18.13 2.75 8.47
C LEU A 81 17.41 2.95 9.81
N LYS A 82 16.57 1.98 10.18
CA LYS A 82 15.69 2.02 11.37
C LYS A 82 14.76 3.24 11.35
N SER A 83 14.10 3.46 10.21
CA SER A 83 13.19 4.59 10.06
C SER A 83 11.94 4.42 10.95
N THR A 84 11.31 5.54 11.34
CA THR A 84 10.11 5.51 12.20
C THR A 84 8.94 4.79 11.53
N HIS A 85 8.75 5.00 10.22
CA HIS A 85 7.58 4.52 9.49
C HIS A 85 7.89 3.34 8.55
N GLY A 86 9.14 2.92 8.46
CA GLY A 86 9.59 1.80 7.63
C GLY A 86 9.80 2.15 6.16
N THR A 87 10.72 1.41 5.55
CA THR A 87 10.94 1.37 4.10
C THR A 87 10.32 0.11 3.52
N PHE A 88 9.74 0.21 2.32
CA PHE A 88 9.09 -0.90 1.63
C PHE A 88 9.61 -0.99 0.19
N LEU A 89 9.77 -2.20 -0.33
CA LEU A 89 9.90 -2.45 -1.76
C LEU A 89 8.62 -3.13 -2.22
N GLU A 90 7.90 -2.47 -3.13
CA GLU A 90 6.50 -2.76 -3.45
C GLU A 90 5.65 -2.77 -2.16
N SER A 91 5.08 -3.92 -1.81
CA SER A 91 4.28 -4.14 -0.62
C SER A 91 5.05 -4.78 0.54
N LYS A 92 6.35 -5.11 0.36
CA LYS A 92 7.15 -5.80 1.37
C LYS A 92 7.96 -4.81 2.21
N ARG A 93 7.69 -4.77 3.51
CA ARG A 93 8.51 -4.02 4.48
C ARG A 93 9.90 -4.62 4.57
N LEU A 94 10.92 -3.77 4.45
CA LEU A 94 12.30 -4.18 4.66
C LEU A 94 12.59 -4.33 6.15
N LYS A 95 13.40 -5.32 6.50
CA LYS A 95 13.94 -5.41 7.85
C LYS A 95 14.98 -4.31 8.04
N PRO A 96 14.96 -3.57 9.17
CA PRO A 96 15.97 -2.57 9.45
C PRO A 96 17.39 -3.13 9.34
N ASN A 97 18.30 -2.37 8.75
CA ASN A 97 19.71 -2.70 8.55
C ASN A 97 20.01 -3.93 7.66
N GLU A 98 19.00 -4.55 7.04
CA GLU A 98 19.19 -5.65 6.10
C GLU A 98 19.03 -5.15 4.64
N PRO A 99 20.07 -5.23 3.80
CA PRO A 99 19.97 -4.83 2.39
C PRO A 99 19.04 -5.75 1.59
N ALA A 100 18.11 -5.16 0.84
CA ALA A 100 17.24 -5.87 -0.10
C ALA A 100 17.52 -5.40 -1.53
N LYS A 101 17.59 -6.34 -2.48
CA LYS A 101 17.83 -6.00 -3.89
C LYS A 101 16.69 -5.14 -4.43
N TRP A 102 17.03 -4.05 -5.11
CA TRP A 102 16.10 -3.10 -5.71
C TRP A 102 16.30 -3.07 -7.24
N PRO A 103 15.50 -3.83 -8.01
CA PRO A 103 15.53 -3.84 -9.47
C PRO A 103 14.96 -2.55 -10.07
N GLU A 104 15.30 -2.31 -11.34
CA GLU A 104 14.74 -1.22 -12.13
C GLU A 104 13.22 -1.36 -12.28
N GLY A 105 12.50 -0.23 -12.25
CA GLY A 105 11.05 -0.17 -12.37
C GLY A 105 10.27 -0.54 -11.10
N GLN A 106 10.91 -1.14 -10.09
CA GLN A 106 10.26 -1.50 -8.83
C GLN A 106 10.07 -0.26 -7.93
N LEU A 107 8.89 -0.11 -7.34
CA LEU A 107 8.57 1.04 -6.50
C LEU A 107 9.09 0.82 -5.06
N ALA A 108 9.86 1.78 -4.55
CA ALA A 108 10.24 1.86 -3.15
C ALA A 108 9.38 2.89 -2.43
N SER A 109 8.85 2.56 -1.26
CA SER A 109 8.06 3.47 -0.42
C SER A 109 8.77 3.80 0.88
N PHE A 110 8.71 5.07 1.28
CA PHE A 110 9.29 5.60 2.51
C PHE A 110 8.17 6.11 3.41
N GLY A 111 7.81 5.28 4.39
CA GLY A 111 6.57 5.40 5.15
C GLY A 111 5.46 4.49 4.61
N PHE A 112 4.27 4.58 5.21
CA PHE A 112 3.10 3.79 4.83
C PHE A 112 1.86 4.68 4.76
N GLY A 113 0.87 4.28 3.95
CA GLY A 113 -0.37 5.05 3.82
C GLY A 113 -0.32 6.15 2.74
N PRO A 114 -1.34 7.02 2.68
CA PRO A 114 -1.51 7.99 1.59
C PRO A 114 -0.45 9.10 1.57
N LYS A 115 0.24 9.35 2.70
CA LYS A 115 1.34 10.32 2.80
C LYS A 115 2.73 9.71 2.56
N ALA A 116 2.80 8.46 2.12
CA ALA A 116 4.08 7.81 1.83
C ALA A 116 4.71 8.41 0.57
N VAL A 117 6.03 8.51 0.57
CA VAL A 117 6.78 9.03 -0.58
C VAL A 117 7.35 7.85 -1.34
N PHE A 118 7.30 7.89 -2.68
CA PHE A 118 7.74 6.78 -3.51
C PHE A 118 8.92 7.16 -4.39
N LEU A 119 9.87 6.24 -4.54
CA LEU A 119 10.96 6.32 -5.50
C LEU A 119 10.93 5.13 -6.45
N VAL A 120 11.39 5.34 -7.68
CA VAL A 120 11.60 4.29 -8.68
C VAL A 120 12.97 4.45 -9.32
N LEU A 121 13.63 3.32 -9.61
CA LEU A 121 14.85 3.28 -10.42
C LEU A 121 14.47 3.20 -11.90
N GLY A 122 15.09 4.00 -12.76
CA GLY A 122 14.92 3.94 -14.21
C GLY A 122 16.23 4.20 -14.96
N ALA A 123 16.31 3.70 -16.19
CA ALA A 123 17.40 4.00 -17.10
C ALA A 123 17.48 5.50 -17.40
N VAL A 124 18.71 5.98 -17.61
CA VAL A 124 18.96 7.35 -18.08
C VAL A 124 18.63 7.40 -19.56
N GLY A 125 17.35 7.54 -19.90
CA GLY A 125 16.91 7.53 -21.31
C GLY A 125 15.43 7.30 -21.59
N SER A 126 14.53 7.48 -20.62
CA SER A 126 13.08 7.43 -20.85
C SER A 126 12.39 8.61 -20.15
N ALA A 127 12.42 9.77 -20.81
CA ALA A 127 11.30 10.71 -20.75
C ALA A 127 10.52 10.45 -22.04
N GLY A 128 9.22 10.17 -21.95
CA GLY A 128 8.47 9.56 -23.05
C GLY A 128 8.47 10.37 -24.35
N ALA A 129 8.62 9.66 -25.49
CA ALA A 129 7.68 9.70 -26.62
C ALA A 129 8.15 8.81 -27.79
N VAL A 130 7.18 8.34 -28.56
CA VAL A 130 7.28 7.72 -29.89
C VAL A 130 8.14 8.57 -30.86
N GLY A 131 9.04 7.95 -31.63
CA GLY A 131 9.53 8.45 -32.95
C GLY A 131 10.95 9.10 -33.03
N GLU A 132 11.95 8.28 -33.41
CA GLU A 132 13.04 8.40 -34.43
C GLU A 132 13.49 9.78 -35.08
N PRO A 133 14.70 9.88 -35.72
CA PRO A 133 16.01 10.30 -35.13
C PRO A 133 16.78 11.43 -35.89
N SER A 134 18.05 11.71 -35.47
CA SER A 134 19.18 12.47 -36.09
C SER A 134 19.32 13.97 -35.70
N GLU A 135 20.50 14.61 -35.51
CA GLU A 135 21.95 14.31 -35.44
C GLU A 135 22.70 15.55 -34.80
N PRO A 136 24.04 15.60 -34.59
CA PRO A 136 24.71 16.15 -33.38
C PRO A 136 25.57 17.44 -33.57
N SER A 137 26.02 18.06 -32.47
CA SER A 137 27.35 18.73 -32.39
C SER A 137 27.83 19.11 -30.96
N GLU A 138 28.91 18.46 -30.53
CA GLU A 138 30.23 18.97 -30.02
C GLU A 138 30.42 19.93 -28.80
N PRO A 139 31.64 19.96 -28.17
CA PRO A 139 31.77 19.80 -26.71
C PRO A 139 32.55 20.90 -25.92
N ALA A 140 32.41 20.80 -24.59
CA ALA A 140 33.37 21.05 -23.49
C ALA A 140 34.29 22.29 -23.45
N GLU A 141 34.27 23.00 -22.31
CA GLU A 141 35.44 23.73 -21.80
C GLU A 141 35.66 23.52 -20.29
N LYS A 142 36.93 23.23 -19.95
CA LYS A 142 37.50 23.00 -18.60
C LYS A 142 38.02 24.31 -18.01
N ARG A 143 37.94 24.51 -16.68
CA ARG A 143 38.79 25.44 -15.91
C ARG A 143 38.98 24.96 -14.44
N PRO A 144 40.05 25.37 -13.72
CA PRO A 144 41.05 24.44 -13.17
C PRO A 144 41.06 24.29 -11.63
N ARG A 145 41.82 23.27 -11.18
CA ARG A 145 42.20 22.98 -9.79
C ARG A 145 43.09 24.08 -9.17
N THR A 146 42.92 24.30 -7.87
CA THR A 146 43.94 24.85 -6.98
C THR A 146 43.94 24.09 -5.64
N GLU A 147 45.13 23.60 -5.27
CA GLU A 147 45.57 23.04 -3.98
C GLU A 147 45.92 24.20 -3.01
N HIS A 148 46.05 24.14 -1.68
CA HIS A 148 46.00 23.18 -0.57
C HIS A 148 45.92 24.05 0.73
N SER A 149 45.27 23.61 1.81
CA SER A 149 45.83 23.71 3.19
C SER A 149 44.99 22.90 4.18
N GLU A 150 45.68 22.16 5.04
CA GLU A 150 45.13 21.29 6.07
C GLU A 150 44.65 22.11 7.28
N VAL A 151 43.39 21.92 7.67
CA VAL A 151 42.89 22.28 9.00
C VAL A 151 41.88 21.20 9.42
N ASP A 152 42.10 20.58 10.57
CA ASP A 152 41.26 19.52 11.13
C ASP A 152 39.80 20.01 11.36
N PRO A 153 38.81 19.53 10.59
CA PRO A 153 37.44 20.05 10.64
C PRO A 153 36.60 19.48 11.80
N MET A 154 37.16 18.63 12.67
CA MET A 154 36.38 17.98 13.73
C MET A 154 36.33 18.78 15.04
N ALA A 155 37.27 19.70 15.27
CA ALA A 155 37.37 20.45 16.53
C ALA A 155 36.49 21.71 16.60
N ALA A 156 36.00 22.22 15.47
CA ALA A 156 35.19 23.44 15.41
C ALA A 156 33.66 23.23 15.52
N LEU A 157 33.19 21.97 15.59
CA LEU A 157 31.75 21.66 15.50
C LEU A 157 31.02 21.54 16.85
N TYR A 158 31.73 21.59 17.98
CA TYR A 158 31.16 21.33 19.31
C TYR A 158 31.39 22.44 20.35
N GLY A 159 31.96 23.59 19.96
CA GLY A 159 32.30 24.68 20.88
C GLY A 159 31.10 25.40 21.51
N ASP A 160 29.96 25.44 20.82
CA ASP A 160 28.85 26.36 21.16
C ASP A 160 27.48 25.66 21.28
N LEU A 161 27.42 24.38 21.66
CA LEU A 161 26.15 23.72 21.93
C LEU A 161 25.69 23.99 23.38
N PRO A 162 24.46 24.50 23.62
CA PRO A 162 23.91 24.60 24.96
C PRO A 162 23.66 23.20 25.55
N GLU A 163 23.79 23.07 26.88
CA GLU A 163 23.48 21.82 27.59
C GLU A 163 22.05 21.36 27.28
N ALA A 164 21.92 20.08 26.94
CA ALA A 164 20.67 19.47 26.54
C ALA A 164 19.60 19.61 27.65
N SER A 165 18.59 20.45 27.42
CA SER A 165 17.37 20.41 28.21
C SER A 165 16.62 19.12 27.85
N ILE A 166 16.33 18.32 28.87
CA ILE A 166 15.55 17.08 28.75
C ILE A 166 14.13 17.47 28.33
N ILE A 167 13.84 17.42 27.02
CA ILE A 167 12.46 17.46 26.54
C ILE A 167 11.82 16.14 26.94
N ALA A 168 10.88 16.17 27.88
CA ALA A 168 10.11 15.00 28.27
C ALA A 168 9.44 14.38 27.04
N ALA A 169 9.66 13.08 26.83
CA ALA A 169 8.95 12.33 25.80
C ALA A 169 7.43 12.51 25.99
N PRO A 170 6.65 12.73 24.92
CA PRO A 170 5.19 12.80 25.05
C PRO A 170 4.71 11.49 25.68
N LYS A 171 3.94 11.60 26.77
CA LYS A 171 3.32 10.44 27.42
C LYS A 171 2.48 9.71 26.36
N VAL A 172 2.83 8.46 26.08
CA VAL A 172 1.95 7.54 25.37
C VAL A 172 0.73 7.36 26.25
N VAL A 173 -0.35 8.07 25.93
CA VAL A 173 -1.64 7.86 26.57
C VAL A 173 -2.18 6.55 26.00
N GLU A 174 -2.28 5.52 26.83
CA GLU A 174 -3.07 4.34 26.51
C GLU A 174 -4.53 4.76 26.32
N THR A 175 -4.91 5.08 25.10
CA THR A 175 -6.31 5.34 24.75
C THR A 175 -7.04 4.00 24.85
N LYS A 176 -7.75 3.77 25.96
CA LYS A 176 -8.65 2.61 26.09
C LYS A 176 -9.57 2.56 24.86
N MET A 177 -9.58 1.42 24.16
CA MET A 177 -10.48 1.18 23.04
C MET A 177 -11.91 1.38 23.53
N GLN A 178 -12.60 2.40 23.00
CA GLN A 178 -14.01 2.62 23.31
C GLN A 178 -14.80 1.39 22.91
N PRO A 179 -15.64 0.81 23.77
CA PRO A 179 -16.43 -0.37 23.41
C PRO A 179 -17.29 -0.07 22.19
N LEU A 180 -17.37 -1.03 21.26
CA LEU A 180 -18.31 -0.92 20.15
C LEU A 180 -19.75 -1.05 20.68
N PRO A 181 -20.73 -0.40 20.03
CA PRO A 181 -22.12 -0.71 20.27
C PRO A 181 -22.37 -2.19 20.02
N THR A 182 -23.32 -2.76 20.78
CA THR A 182 -23.69 -4.18 20.62
C THR A 182 -24.16 -4.39 19.18
N PRO A 183 -23.61 -5.35 18.42
CA PRO A 183 -23.99 -5.55 17.03
C PRO A 183 -25.48 -5.83 16.90
N THR A 184 -26.14 -5.13 15.97
CA THR A 184 -27.57 -5.33 15.68
C THR A 184 -27.79 -6.73 15.11
N LYS A 185 -28.80 -7.45 15.62
CA LYS A 185 -29.17 -8.78 15.10
C LYS A 185 -29.76 -8.68 13.68
N ASP A 186 -30.50 -7.60 13.43
CA ASP A 186 -31.13 -7.30 12.14
C ASP A 186 -30.58 -6.00 11.56
N PRO A 187 -29.40 -6.05 10.92
CA PRO A 187 -28.81 -4.86 10.32
C PRO A 187 -29.62 -4.37 9.13
N THR A 188 -29.65 -3.06 8.92
CA THR A 188 -30.08 -2.40 7.67
C THR A 188 -28.90 -1.93 6.82
N ARG A 189 -27.67 -2.00 7.38
CA ARG A 189 -26.42 -1.57 6.75
C ARG A 189 -25.40 -2.69 6.74
N VAL A 190 -24.75 -2.92 5.60
CA VAL A 190 -23.69 -3.93 5.49
C VAL A 190 -22.48 -3.47 4.68
N ILE A 191 -21.33 -4.04 5.01
CA ILE A 191 -20.10 -3.90 4.22
C ILE A 191 -19.87 -5.22 3.49
N PHE A 192 -19.67 -5.19 2.18
CA PHE A 192 -19.10 -6.33 1.45
C PHE A 192 -17.58 -6.17 1.42
N LEU A 193 -16.88 -7.11 2.05
CA LEU A 193 -15.46 -6.94 2.34
C LEU A 193 -14.61 -7.95 1.58
N ASP A 194 -13.68 -7.46 0.76
CA ASP A 194 -12.51 -8.25 0.37
C ASP A 194 -11.42 -8.18 1.46
N ILE A 195 -10.51 -9.15 1.45
CA ILE A 195 -9.43 -9.27 2.42
C ILE A 195 -8.11 -8.85 1.80
N ASP A 196 -7.70 -9.51 0.72
CA ASP A 196 -6.46 -9.18 0.00
C ASP A 196 -6.57 -7.80 -0.66
N GLY A 197 -5.53 -6.98 -0.54
CA GLY A 197 -5.52 -5.61 -1.05
C GLY A 197 -6.40 -4.62 -0.28
N VAL A 198 -7.21 -5.07 0.69
CA VAL A 198 -8.06 -4.25 1.56
C VAL A 198 -7.55 -4.24 2.99
N LEU A 199 -7.54 -5.40 3.66
CA LEU A 199 -7.08 -5.52 5.04
C LEU A 199 -5.67 -6.08 5.16
N ARG A 200 -5.16 -6.73 4.11
CA ARG A 200 -3.79 -7.25 4.05
C ARG A 200 -3.14 -6.89 2.72
N PRO A 201 -1.80 -6.88 2.63
CA PRO A 201 -1.10 -6.72 1.36
C PRO A 201 -1.58 -7.74 0.34
N LEU A 202 -1.75 -7.30 -0.91
CA LEU A 202 -1.90 -8.21 -2.03
C LEU A 202 -0.58 -8.98 -2.16
N HIS A 203 -0.60 -10.24 -1.72
CA HIS A 203 0.47 -11.17 -2.06
C HIS A 203 0.19 -11.55 -3.51
N SER A 204 1.19 -11.47 -4.39
CA SER A 204 1.09 -11.97 -5.77
C SER A 204 0.33 -13.30 -5.74
N ARG A 205 -0.76 -13.44 -6.51
CA ARG A 205 -1.68 -14.61 -6.47
C ARG A 205 -0.97 -15.97 -6.63
N GLN A 206 0.27 -16.00 -7.10
CA GLN A 206 1.13 -17.19 -7.19
C GLN A 206 1.90 -17.52 -5.88
N ASP A 207 2.08 -16.52 -5.02
CA ASP A 207 2.92 -16.57 -3.81
C ASP A 207 2.12 -16.41 -2.51
N ALA A 208 0.80 -16.21 -2.61
CA ALA A 208 -0.13 -16.12 -1.48
C ALA A 208 0.00 -17.32 -0.51
N PHE A 209 0.48 -18.48 -1.00
CA PHE A 209 0.78 -19.68 -0.22
C PHE A 209 2.28 -19.90 0.09
N GLN A 210 3.20 -19.10 -0.46
CA GLN A 210 4.65 -19.27 -0.22
C GLN A 210 5.14 -18.48 0.99
N ASN A 211 4.61 -17.26 1.22
CA ASN A 211 4.95 -16.47 2.41
C ASN A 211 3.96 -16.64 3.57
N THR A 212 2.78 -17.20 3.32
CA THR A 212 1.90 -17.67 4.40
C THR A 212 2.46 -18.98 4.92
N ARG A 213 2.91 -19.04 6.18
CA ARG A 213 3.29 -20.32 6.80
C ARG A 213 2.09 -21.24 6.69
N THR A 214 2.24 -22.37 6.00
CA THR A 214 1.17 -23.35 5.78
C THR A 214 1.58 -24.67 6.38
N ILE A 215 0.63 -25.39 6.97
CA ILE A 215 0.77 -26.79 7.34
C ILE A 215 -0.07 -27.63 6.39
N GLU A 216 0.47 -28.76 5.96
CA GLU A 216 -0.23 -29.71 5.11
C GLU A 216 -0.98 -30.70 6.01
N ILE A 217 -2.31 -30.70 5.96
CA ILE A 217 -3.16 -31.63 6.70
C ILE A 217 -4.00 -32.37 5.66
N ASN A 218 -3.86 -33.70 5.59
CA ASN A 218 -4.62 -34.58 4.69
C ASN A 218 -4.61 -34.15 3.21
N GLY A 219 -3.50 -33.58 2.72
CA GLY A 219 -3.34 -33.11 1.34
C GLY A 219 -3.92 -31.71 1.06
N ALA A 220 -4.45 -31.02 2.07
CA ALA A 220 -4.85 -29.62 1.99
C ALA A 220 -3.77 -28.72 2.62
N ARG A 221 -3.34 -27.67 1.90
CA ARG A 221 -2.42 -26.64 2.42
C ARG A 221 -3.22 -25.65 3.28
N VAL A 222 -3.07 -25.75 4.59
CA VAL A 222 -3.79 -24.93 5.56
C VAL A 222 -2.88 -23.81 6.08
N PRO A 223 -3.26 -22.53 5.96
CA PRO A 223 -2.47 -21.43 6.49
C PRO A 223 -2.48 -21.41 8.02
N LEU A 224 -1.30 -21.25 8.63
CA LEU A 224 -1.10 -21.13 10.07
C LEU A 224 -1.55 -19.75 10.54
N LEU A 225 -2.77 -19.68 11.06
CA LEU A 225 -3.31 -18.48 11.72
C LEU A 225 -2.93 -18.55 13.21
N GLY A 226 -2.09 -17.63 13.67
CA GLY A 226 -1.46 -17.72 14.99
C GLY A 226 -2.41 -17.46 16.16
N SER A 227 -2.31 -18.30 17.19
CA SER A 227 -2.82 -18.05 18.54
C SER A 227 -1.64 -17.86 19.50
N SER A 228 -1.44 -16.62 19.94
CA SER A 228 -0.48 -16.19 20.98
C SER A 228 1.03 -16.35 20.68
N GLU A 229 1.76 -15.29 21.03
CA GLU A 229 3.22 -15.18 21.28
C GLU A 229 4.24 -15.59 20.19
N ALA A 230 3.80 -16.00 19.00
CA ALA A 230 4.61 -16.05 17.79
C ALA A 230 3.87 -15.37 16.63
N LYS A 231 3.85 -14.03 16.60
CA LYS A 231 3.14 -13.22 15.60
C LYS A 231 3.76 -13.31 14.19
N ALA A 232 3.53 -14.42 13.51
CA ALA A 232 3.69 -14.57 12.05
C ALA A 232 2.61 -15.55 11.56
N GLY A 233 1.56 -15.07 10.91
CA GLY A 233 0.49 -15.97 10.42
C GLY A 233 -0.80 -15.36 9.85
N VAL A 234 -1.09 -14.08 10.04
CA VAL A 234 -2.06 -13.29 9.23
C VAL A 234 -1.61 -11.84 9.27
N ASP A 235 -1.01 -11.35 8.18
CA ASP A 235 -0.45 -10.00 8.13
C ASP A 235 -1.54 -8.97 7.78
N PHE A 236 -2.59 -8.90 8.59
CA PHE A 236 -3.54 -7.79 8.51
C PHE A 236 -2.82 -6.50 8.88
N TRP A 237 -3.05 -5.45 8.09
CA TRP A 237 -2.58 -4.11 8.42
C TRP A 237 -3.33 -3.59 9.66
N PRO A 238 -2.64 -3.28 10.78
CA PRO A 238 -3.30 -2.76 11.98
C PRO A 238 -4.06 -1.45 11.70
N SER A 239 -3.57 -0.64 10.76
CA SER A 239 -4.24 0.56 10.27
C SER A 239 -5.57 0.23 9.57
N ALA A 240 -5.58 -0.76 8.69
CA ALA A 240 -6.78 -1.19 7.97
C ALA A 240 -7.81 -1.83 8.92
N MET A 241 -7.37 -2.61 9.89
CA MET A 241 -8.24 -3.14 10.94
C MET A 241 -8.86 -2.03 11.79
N ARG A 242 -8.07 -1.02 12.17
CA ARG A 242 -8.57 0.17 12.88
C ARG A 242 -9.57 0.97 12.03
N ALA A 243 -9.31 1.10 10.74
CA ALA A 243 -10.17 1.77 9.77
C ALA A 243 -11.51 1.03 9.62
N LEU A 244 -11.49 -0.29 9.42
CA LEU A 244 -12.69 -1.13 9.39
C LEU A 244 -13.50 -1.02 10.70
N ARG A 245 -12.82 -1.10 11.84
CA ARG A 245 -13.45 -0.92 13.15
C ARG A 245 -14.11 0.45 13.28
N PHE A 246 -13.49 1.50 12.76
CA PHE A 246 -14.05 2.86 12.76
C PHE A 246 -15.34 2.93 11.94
N ILE A 247 -15.39 2.28 10.77
CA ILE A 247 -16.62 2.19 9.96
C ILE A 247 -17.73 1.53 10.77
N VAL A 248 -17.46 0.36 11.36
CA VAL A 248 -18.44 -0.37 12.18
C VAL A 248 -18.92 0.47 13.36
N GLN A 249 -18.01 1.16 14.05
CA GLN A 249 -18.34 2.03 15.18
C GLN A 249 -19.27 3.19 14.78
N LYS A 250 -19.11 3.74 13.58
CA LYS A 250 -19.84 4.93 13.12
C LYS A 250 -21.15 4.63 12.41
N THR A 251 -21.34 3.40 11.92
CA THR A 251 -22.47 3.04 11.07
C THR A 251 -23.30 1.88 11.62
N GLU A 252 -22.76 1.15 12.60
CA GLU A 252 -23.31 -0.13 13.08
C GLU A 252 -23.43 -1.19 11.98
N ALA A 253 -22.76 -0.98 10.84
CA ALA A 253 -22.82 -1.88 9.71
C ALA A 253 -22.25 -3.26 10.07
N ARG A 254 -22.90 -4.29 9.56
CA ARG A 254 -22.47 -5.68 9.72
C ARG A 254 -21.62 -6.10 8.51
N ILE A 255 -20.65 -6.99 8.73
CA ILE A 255 -19.67 -7.34 7.70
C ILE A 255 -20.09 -8.63 6.99
N VAL A 256 -20.20 -8.57 5.67
CA VAL A 256 -20.44 -9.70 4.77
C VAL A 256 -19.16 -9.99 4.00
N LEU A 257 -18.63 -11.21 4.12
CA LEU A 257 -17.40 -11.58 3.43
C LEU A 257 -17.68 -11.86 1.94
N SER A 258 -17.11 -11.04 1.06
CA SER A 258 -17.16 -11.20 -0.41
C SER A 258 -15.86 -11.73 -1.01
N SER A 259 -14.81 -11.85 -0.20
CA SER A 259 -13.53 -12.47 -0.58
C SER A 259 -13.65 -13.96 -0.91
N ASP A 260 -12.73 -14.49 -1.72
CA ASP A 260 -12.61 -15.94 -1.94
C ASP A 260 -12.21 -16.70 -0.66
N TRP A 261 -11.71 -16.00 0.36
CA TRP A 261 -11.44 -16.56 1.68
C TRP A 261 -12.65 -17.25 2.30
N ARG A 262 -13.86 -16.81 1.96
CA ARG A 262 -15.11 -17.42 2.45
C ARG A 262 -15.30 -18.89 2.03
N LYS A 263 -14.53 -19.37 1.04
CA LYS A 263 -14.59 -20.74 0.51
C LYS A 263 -13.85 -21.75 1.39
N GLN A 264 -13.11 -21.31 2.40
CA GLN A 264 -12.35 -22.17 3.30
C GLN A 264 -12.61 -21.81 4.76
N ASP A 265 -13.15 -22.75 5.53
CA ASP A 265 -13.55 -22.52 6.93
C ASP A 265 -12.38 -22.01 7.79
N VAL A 266 -11.18 -22.57 7.59
CA VAL A 266 -9.98 -22.16 8.34
C VAL A 266 -9.65 -20.68 8.12
N LEU A 267 -9.81 -20.16 6.89
CA LEU A 267 -9.58 -18.74 6.60
C LEU A 267 -10.65 -17.85 7.25
N VAL A 268 -11.89 -18.32 7.29
CA VAL A 268 -13.00 -17.63 7.95
C VAL A 268 -12.79 -17.56 9.47
N GLU A 269 -12.36 -18.66 10.09
CA GLU A 269 -11.98 -18.71 11.52
C GLU A 269 -10.82 -17.76 11.83
N GLY A 270 -9.84 -17.69 10.93
CA GLY A 270 -8.71 -16.77 11.00
C GLY A 270 -9.12 -15.30 11.00
N ILE A 271 -10.04 -14.91 10.10
CA ILE A 271 -10.64 -13.57 10.07
C ILE A 271 -11.37 -13.30 11.39
N GLY A 272 -12.15 -14.27 11.89
CA GLY A 272 -12.87 -14.16 13.14
C GLY A 272 -11.95 -13.87 14.34
N SER A 273 -10.83 -14.58 14.42
CA SER A 273 -9.82 -14.40 15.47
C SER A 273 -9.16 -13.01 15.41
N ALA A 274 -8.80 -12.55 14.20
CA ALA A 274 -8.22 -11.23 14.02
C ALA A 274 -9.21 -10.10 14.32
N PHE A 275 -10.49 -10.28 13.97
CA PHE A 275 -11.54 -9.33 14.29
C PHE A 275 -11.74 -9.23 15.81
N GLU A 276 -11.74 -10.36 16.52
CA GLU A 276 -11.82 -10.39 17.97
C GLU A 276 -10.65 -9.66 18.64
N GLU A 277 -9.41 -9.88 18.18
CA GLU A 277 -8.21 -9.16 18.68
C GLU A 277 -8.33 -7.64 18.51
N HIS A 278 -8.97 -7.18 17.43
CA HIS A 278 -9.16 -5.77 17.13
C HIS A 278 -10.50 -5.21 17.67
N GLY A 279 -11.26 -6.02 18.41
CA GLY A 279 -12.58 -5.66 18.91
C GLY A 279 -13.55 -5.27 17.80
N ILE A 280 -13.51 -5.98 16.67
CA ILE A 280 -14.45 -5.90 15.54
C ILE A 280 -15.46 -7.06 15.71
N PRO A 281 -16.76 -6.84 15.44
CA PRO A 281 -17.74 -7.91 15.55
C PRO A 281 -17.48 -9.03 14.54
N LYS A 282 -17.79 -10.27 14.93
CA LYS A 282 -17.73 -11.42 14.01
C LYS A 282 -18.54 -11.16 12.73
N LEU A 283 -18.09 -11.78 11.64
CA LEU A 283 -18.76 -11.78 10.34
C LEU A 283 -20.25 -12.08 10.51
N TYR A 284 -21.09 -11.35 9.77
CA TYR A 284 -22.54 -11.55 9.78
C TYR A 284 -22.95 -12.67 8.84
N SER A 285 -22.32 -12.72 7.66
CA SER A 285 -22.52 -13.78 6.67
C SER A 285 -21.43 -13.71 5.60
N SER A 286 -21.57 -14.52 4.56
CA SER A 286 -20.72 -14.50 3.37
C SER A 286 -21.59 -14.46 2.11
N THR A 287 -21.08 -13.90 1.02
CA THR A 287 -21.76 -13.98 -0.28
C THR A 287 -21.81 -15.43 -0.78
N PRO A 288 -22.84 -15.82 -1.56
CA PRO A 288 -22.89 -17.18 -2.12
C PRO A 288 -21.69 -17.42 -3.04
N ASP A 289 -21.32 -18.70 -3.22
CA ASP A 289 -20.36 -19.09 -4.25
C ASP A 289 -21.11 -19.53 -5.50
N LEU A 290 -20.99 -18.75 -6.58
CA LEU A 290 -21.62 -19.08 -7.87
C LEU A 290 -20.78 -20.05 -8.72
N ASP A 291 -19.56 -20.43 -8.28
CA ASP A 291 -18.73 -21.44 -8.98
C ASP A 291 -19.20 -22.87 -8.69
N GLN A 292 -19.92 -23.09 -7.60
CA GLN A 292 -20.49 -24.40 -7.26
C GLN A 292 -21.63 -24.71 -8.22
N ALA A 293 -21.31 -25.41 -9.31
CA ALA A 293 -22.25 -25.74 -10.37
C ALA A 293 -23.45 -26.53 -9.83
N THR A 294 -24.65 -26.12 -10.25
CA THR A 294 -25.81 -27.02 -10.28
C THR A 294 -25.52 -28.14 -11.29
N PRO A 295 -25.68 -29.43 -10.94
CA PRO A 295 -25.48 -30.52 -11.89
C PRO A 295 -26.34 -30.30 -13.15
N GLY A 296 -25.71 -30.29 -14.33
CA GLY A 296 -26.41 -30.22 -15.63
C GLY A 296 -26.37 -28.87 -16.37
N VAL A 297 -25.77 -27.81 -15.80
CA VAL A 297 -25.63 -26.52 -16.50
C VAL A 297 -24.27 -26.46 -17.21
N ILE A 298 -24.29 -26.42 -18.55
CA ILE A 298 -23.11 -26.11 -19.38
C ILE A 298 -22.53 -24.78 -18.89
N LYS A 299 -21.20 -24.72 -18.67
CA LYS A 299 -20.41 -23.53 -18.28
C LYS A 299 -20.83 -22.32 -19.12
N ALA A 300 -21.83 -21.57 -18.66
CA ALA A 300 -22.45 -20.50 -19.42
C ALA A 300 -21.55 -19.28 -19.35
N LEU A 301 -20.73 -19.11 -20.41
CA LEU A 301 -19.88 -17.96 -20.70
C LEU A 301 -18.82 -17.64 -19.62
N HIS A 302 -17.63 -17.24 -20.06
CA HIS A 302 -16.53 -16.83 -19.19
C HIS A 302 -16.88 -15.52 -18.48
N SER A 303 -17.68 -15.54 -17.41
CA SER A 303 -17.89 -14.35 -16.58
C SER A 303 -16.56 -14.00 -15.91
N SER A 304 -16.13 -12.74 -16.05
CA SER A 304 -14.91 -12.27 -15.40
C SER A 304 -15.02 -12.41 -13.87
N PHE A 305 -13.88 -12.50 -13.18
CA PHE A 305 -13.85 -12.55 -11.71
C PHE A 305 -14.66 -11.41 -11.06
N ARG A 306 -14.52 -10.20 -11.60
CA ARG A 306 -15.26 -9.00 -11.20
C ARG A 306 -16.76 -9.20 -11.36
N GLU A 307 -17.20 -9.59 -12.55
CA GLU A 307 -18.61 -9.82 -12.86
C GLU A 307 -19.21 -10.89 -11.93
N LYS A 308 -18.45 -11.95 -11.65
CA LYS A 308 -18.86 -12.98 -10.69
C LYS A 308 -19.07 -12.41 -9.29
N ARG A 309 -18.09 -11.67 -8.76
CA ARG A 309 -18.19 -11.05 -7.43
C ARG A 309 -19.38 -10.09 -7.34
N CYS A 310 -19.61 -9.27 -8.36
CA CYS A 310 -20.77 -8.39 -8.42
C CYS A 310 -22.09 -9.18 -8.43
N LYS A 311 -22.20 -10.26 -9.23
CA LYS A 311 -23.38 -11.14 -9.22
C LYS A 311 -23.62 -11.81 -7.87
N GLU A 312 -22.56 -12.21 -7.16
CA GLU A 312 -22.64 -12.78 -5.82
C GLU A 312 -23.18 -11.77 -4.80
N ILE A 313 -22.67 -10.54 -4.82
CA ILE A 313 -23.15 -9.42 -3.99
C ILE A 313 -24.62 -9.13 -4.29
N ARG A 314 -24.98 -8.94 -5.57
CA ARG A 314 -26.36 -8.67 -5.99
C ARG A 314 -27.31 -9.82 -5.61
N LYS A 315 -26.90 -11.08 -5.73
CA LYS A 315 -27.69 -12.25 -5.29
C LYS A 315 -27.89 -12.25 -3.78
N TRP A 316 -26.85 -11.96 -3.00
CA TRP A 316 -26.96 -11.87 -1.55
C TRP A 316 -27.92 -10.75 -1.13
N LEU A 317 -27.86 -9.57 -1.77
CA LEU A 317 -28.77 -8.46 -1.51
C LEU A 317 -30.24 -8.83 -1.78
N LYS A 318 -30.52 -9.53 -2.88
CA LYS A 318 -31.87 -10.04 -3.19
C LYS A 318 -32.41 -10.99 -2.11
N GLN A 319 -31.53 -11.74 -1.45
CA GLN A 319 -31.89 -12.64 -0.35
C GLN A 319 -32.03 -11.91 1.00
N ASN A 320 -31.60 -10.64 1.09
CA ASN A 320 -31.60 -9.84 2.30
C ASN A 320 -32.29 -8.47 2.07
N PRO A 321 -33.61 -8.45 1.77
CA PRO A 321 -34.33 -7.22 1.39
C PRO A 321 -34.42 -6.16 2.50
N LYS A 322 -34.06 -6.51 3.74
CA LYS A 322 -33.99 -5.57 4.87
C LYS A 322 -32.80 -4.61 4.80
N ILE A 323 -31.80 -4.91 3.96
CA ILE A 323 -30.62 -4.06 3.77
C ILE A 323 -31.00 -2.87 2.89
N THR A 324 -30.87 -1.67 3.44
CA THR A 324 -31.19 -0.41 2.75
C THR A 324 -29.94 0.33 2.28
N HIS A 325 -28.81 0.12 2.94
CA HIS A 325 -27.53 0.74 2.59
C HIS A 325 -26.42 -0.31 2.61
N PHE A 326 -25.50 -0.22 1.65
CA PHE A 326 -24.32 -1.07 1.64
C PHE A 326 -23.16 -0.36 0.96
N CYS A 327 -21.96 -0.86 1.22
CA CYS A 327 -20.77 -0.47 0.47
C CYS A 327 -19.84 -1.68 0.32
N ALA A 328 -19.39 -1.94 -0.89
CA ALA A 328 -18.33 -2.90 -1.16
C ALA A 328 -16.96 -2.22 -1.07
N ILE A 329 -16.01 -2.86 -0.38
CA ILE A 329 -14.63 -2.39 -0.26
C ILE A 329 -13.75 -3.48 -0.86
N ASP A 330 -13.06 -3.15 -1.96
CA ASP A 330 -12.36 -4.13 -2.79
C ASP A 330 -11.16 -3.46 -3.49
N ASP A 331 -10.09 -4.19 -3.74
CA ASP A 331 -8.95 -3.68 -4.53
C ASP A 331 -9.19 -3.85 -6.05
N VAL A 332 -10.09 -4.76 -6.42
CA VAL A 332 -10.62 -4.90 -7.77
C VAL A 332 -11.71 -3.85 -7.96
N ASP A 333 -11.60 -3.06 -9.02
CA ASP A 333 -12.68 -2.14 -9.40
C ASP A 333 -13.96 -2.95 -9.69
N LEU A 334 -15.08 -2.66 -9.04
CA LEU A 334 -16.35 -3.39 -9.21
C LEU A 334 -17.39 -2.58 -10.02
N SER A 335 -16.99 -1.43 -10.57
CA SER A 335 -17.90 -0.46 -11.22
C SER A 335 -18.04 -0.62 -12.73
N MET A 336 -17.02 -1.17 -13.40
CA MET A 336 -17.02 -1.29 -14.87
C MET A 336 -16.90 -2.75 -15.32
N PRO A 337 -17.49 -3.12 -16.48
CA PRO A 337 -17.25 -4.41 -17.12
C PRO A 337 -15.79 -4.58 -17.57
N ASP A 338 -15.33 -5.83 -17.65
CA ASP A 338 -14.05 -6.13 -18.30
C ASP A 338 -14.14 -5.85 -19.82
N LYS A 339 -13.01 -5.59 -20.48
CA LYS A 339 -12.90 -5.34 -21.93
C LYS A 339 -13.56 -6.45 -22.77
N ALA A 340 -13.61 -7.68 -22.25
CA ALA A 340 -14.30 -8.80 -22.88
C ALA A 340 -15.83 -8.71 -22.77
N ALA A 341 -16.36 -8.20 -21.65
CA ALA A 341 -17.80 -8.06 -21.39
C ALA A 341 -18.42 -6.89 -22.17
N LEU A 342 -17.66 -5.82 -22.43
CA LEU A 342 -18.06 -4.69 -23.30
C LEU A 342 -18.48 -5.13 -24.72
N LYS A 343 -18.01 -6.28 -25.21
CA LYS A 343 -18.38 -6.82 -26.54
C LYS A 343 -19.74 -7.51 -26.56
N SER A 344 -20.36 -7.77 -25.41
CA SER A 344 -21.55 -8.62 -25.28
C SER A 344 -22.88 -7.88 -25.16
N GLY A 345 -22.88 -6.54 -25.10
CA GLY A 345 -24.10 -5.72 -25.14
C GLY A 345 -25.05 -5.84 -23.92
N LEU A 346 -24.57 -6.37 -22.79
CA LEU A 346 -25.33 -6.43 -21.54
C LEU A 346 -25.51 -5.01 -20.95
N ARG A 347 -26.71 -4.71 -20.43
CA ARG A 347 -26.97 -3.45 -19.71
C ARG A 347 -26.24 -3.48 -18.36
N ASP A 348 -25.22 -2.63 -18.24
CA ASP A 348 -24.18 -2.64 -17.20
C ASP A 348 -24.67 -2.43 -15.75
N THR A 349 -25.74 -1.65 -15.58
CA THR A 349 -26.11 -1.06 -14.28
C THR A 349 -26.68 -2.06 -13.26
N ASP A 350 -27.22 -3.20 -13.72
CA ASP A 350 -27.84 -4.19 -12.81
C ASP A 350 -26.84 -5.20 -12.25
N ILE A 351 -25.63 -5.25 -12.81
CA ILE A 351 -24.58 -6.19 -12.40
C ILE A 351 -23.53 -5.44 -11.59
N PHE A 352 -22.87 -4.43 -12.17
CA PHE A 352 -21.77 -3.70 -11.53
C PHE A 352 -22.26 -2.74 -10.44
N LEU A 353 -21.34 -2.29 -9.60
CA LEU A 353 -21.65 -1.44 -8.45
C LEU A 353 -21.43 0.03 -8.78
N ASP A 354 -22.32 0.89 -8.32
CA ASP A 354 -22.19 2.34 -8.46
C ASP A 354 -20.93 2.84 -7.71
N PRO A 355 -19.91 3.39 -8.40
CA PRO A 355 -18.68 3.85 -7.76
C PRO A 355 -18.90 5.09 -6.87
N ASP A 356 -20.04 5.77 -7.00
CA ASP A 356 -20.33 6.98 -6.23
C ASP A 356 -21.15 6.69 -4.97
N LYS A 357 -21.62 5.44 -4.77
CA LYS A 357 -22.55 5.09 -3.68
C LYS A 357 -22.42 3.68 -3.12
N GLU A 358 -22.07 2.70 -3.94
CA GLU A 358 -22.15 1.27 -3.59
C GLU A 358 -20.77 0.62 -3.45
N PHE A 359 -19.70 1.26 -3.92
CA PHE A 359 -18.38 0.67 -4.01
C PHE A 359 -17.26 1.69 -3.75
N VAL A 360 -16.21 1.27 -3.03
CA VAL A 360 -14.96 2.01 -2.92
C VAL A 360 -13.78 1.09 -3.23
N LYS A 361 -12.95 1.53 -4.19
CA LYS A 361 -11.74 0.82 -4.58
C LYS A 361 -10.58 1.15 -3.64
N THR A 362 -9.88 0.15 -3.12
CA THR A 362 -8.61 0.35 -2.40
C THR A 362 -7.41 0.24 -3.35
N ASN A 363 -6.29 0.85 -2.96
CA ASN A 363 -5.01 0.53 -3.56
C ASN A 363 -4.44 -0.72 -2.86
N PRO A 364 -4.13 -1.82 -3.57
CA PRO A 364 -3.70 -3.08 -2.96
C PRO A 364 -2.36 -3.02 -2.21
N ILE A 365 -1.60 -1.93 -2.35
CA ILE A 365 -0.36 -1.65 -1.60
C ILE A 365 -0.66 -0.92 -0.28
N VAL A 366 -1.74 -0.14 -0.24
CA VAL A 366 -2.10 0.75 0.87
C VAL A 366 -3.21 0.16 1.75
N GLY A 367 -4.20 -0.48 1.12
CA GLY A 367 -5.38 -1.00 1.78
C GLY A 367 -6.44 0.02 2.15
N LEU A 368 -7.30 -0.40 3.06
CA LEU A 368 -8.33 0.43 3.67
C LEU A 368 -7.69 1.46 4.61
N THR A 369 -7.86 2.75 4.29
CA THR A 369 -7.36 3.87 5.09
C THR A 369 -8.48 4.52 5.91
N MET A 370 -8.11 5.45 6.79
CA MET A 370 -9.08 6.24 7.56
C MET A 370 -9.87 7.20 6.65
N GLU A 371 -9.22 7.72 5.62
CA GLU A 371 -9.81 8.58 4.59
C GLU A 371 -10.88 7.80 3.81
N ILE A 372 -10.53 6.61 3.30
CA ILE A 372 -11.47 5.70 2.65
C ILE A 372 -12.61 5.34 3.60
N SER A 373 -12.33 5.12 4.89
CA SER A 373 -13.36 4.81 5.88
C SER A 373 -14.38 5.93 6.05
N LYS A 374 -13.97 7.21 5.97
CA LYS A 374 -14.91 8.34 6.03
C LYS A 374 -15.85 8.34 4.82
N LEU A 375 -15.34 8.05 3.63
CA LEU A 375 -16.15 7.91 2.42
C LEU A 375 -17.16 6.76 2.55
N VAL A 376 -16.71 5.59 3.00
CA VAL A 376 -17.58 4.43 3.23
C VAL A 376 -18.67 4.75 4.25
N ILE A 377 -18.35 5.50 5.31
CA ILE A 377 -19.34 5.95 6.31
C ILE A 377 -20.42 6.83 5.65
N CYS A 378 -20.03 7.75 4.75
CA CYS A 378 -20.99 8.56 4.01
C CYS A 378 -21.97 7.70 3.20
N TYR A 379 -21.44 6.71 2.46
CA TYR A 379 -22.26 5.78 1.67
C TYR A 379 -23.21 4.95 2.53
N LEU A 380 -22.71 4.38 3.64
CA LEU A 380 -23.53 3.59 4.56
C LEU A 380 -24.61 4.42 5.27
N ASN A 381 -24.38 5.72 5.46
CA ASN A 381 -25.35 6.63 6.07
C ASN A 381 -26.27 7.32 5.05
N GLY A 382 -26.04 7.12 3.75
CA GLY A 382 -26.82 7.79 2.69
C GLY A 382 -26.57 9.30 2.64
N THR A 383 -25.41 9.77 3.09
CA THR A 383 -25.02 11.19 3.08
C THR A 383 -24.03 11.46 1.97
N GLU A 384 -24.12 12.62 1.31
CA GLU A 384 -23.14 13.04 0.31
C GLU A 384 -21.77 13.28 0.96
N PRO A 385 -20.67 12.73 0.41
CA PRO A 385 -19.32 13.04 0.85
C PRO A 385 -18.97 14.51 0.61
N SER A 386 -18.23 15.13 1.52
CA SER A 386 -17.70 16.48 1.27
C SER A 386 -16.56 16.44 0.26
N GLU A 387 -16.32 17.57 -0.43
CA GLU A 387 -15.15 17.77 -1.30
C GLU A 387 -13.84 17.40 -0.58
N GLU A 388 -13.69 17.79 0.70
CA GLU A 388 -12.51 17.41 1.49
C GLU A 388 -12.30 15.90 1.60
N ILE A 389 -13.38 15.12 1.74
CA ILE A 389 -13.30 13.65 1.80
C ILE A 389 -12.95 13.10 0.42
N LEU A 390 -13.58 13.62 -0.64
CA LEU A 390 -13.30 13.20 -2.01
C LEU A 390 -11.86 13.48 -2.41
N THR A 391 -11.36 14.70 -2.18
CA THR A 391 -9.96 15.07 -2.42
C THR A 391 -8.99 14.23 -1.60
N ALA A 392 -9.30 13.92 -0.34
CA ALA A 392 -8.43 13.09 0.49
C ALA A 392 -8.35 11.62 -0.01
N VAL A 393 -9.38 11.12 -0.70
CA VAL A 393 -9.46 9.74 -1.19
C VAL A 393 -8.96 9.62 -2.63
N PHE A 394 -9.35 10.55 -3.50
CA PHE A 394 -9.11 10.49 -4.95
C PHE A 394 -8.03 11.46 -5.43
N GLY A 395 -7.60 12.41 -4.59
CA GLY A 395 -6.72 13.52 -4.97
C GLY A 395 -7.51 14.72 -5.50
N GLU A 396 -6.81 15.84 -5.73
CA GLU A 396 -7.40 17.04 -6.37
C GLU A 396 -7.93 16.70 -7.78
N PRO A 397 -9.12 17.18 -8.17
CA PRO A 397 -9.60 17.04 -9.53
C PRO A 397 -8.64 17.76 -10.47
N THR A 398 -7.82 17.01 -11.21
CA THR A 398 -6.98 17.58 -12.25
C THR A 398 -7.87 18.02 -13.42
N GLY A 399 -8.28 19.29 -13.45
CA GLY A 399 -8.79 19.92 -14.67
C GLY A 399 -10.05 20.75 -14.47
N THR A 400 -9.87 22.04 -14.73
CA THR A 400 -10.87 23.08 -15.00
C THR A 400 -12.10 22.54 -15.75
N ILE A 401 -13.23 22.43 -15.06
CA ILE A 401 -14.53 22.43 -15.73
C ILE A 401 -14.78 23.87 -16.18
N THR A 402 -14.31 24.21 -17.37
CA THR A 402 -14.81 25.37 -18.08
C THR A 402 -16.31 25.13 -18.28
N LYS A 403 -17.14 25.83 -17.50
CA LYS A 403 -18.56 25.97 -17.80
C LYS A 403 -18.68 26.53 -19.21
N LEU A 404 -18.98 25.67 -20.17
CA LEU A 404 -19.58 26.11 -21.43
C LEU A 404 -21.07 26.28 -21.12
N THR A 405 -21.43 27.56 -20.93
CA THR A 405 -22.79 28.09 -21.01
C THR A 405 -23.45 27.80 -22.34
#